data_AF-A0A523XFW6-F1
#
_entry.id   AF-A0A523XFW6-F1
#
_cell.length_a   1.000
_cell.length_b   1.000
_cell.length_c   1.000
_cell.angle_alpha   90.00
_cell.angle_beta   90.00
_cell.angle_gamma   90.00
#
_symmetry.space_group_name_H-M   'P 1'
#
loop_
_entity.id
_entity.type
_entity.pdbx_description
1 polymer ?
#
loop_
_entity_poly.entity_id
_entity_poly.type
_entity_poly.pdbx_seq_one_letter_code
_entity_poly.pdbx_strand_id
1 'polypeptide(L)'
;KELAANPLSPIDMVGCNLYPFPEVVAGGCGMKEAMENVDIGGPAMIRAAAKNHEGVLVVTDPNQYDDVLKEITGDGDVSDEMRLEFARRAFRLASVYDSAIYKYLQGSKKDMEFPRTLWLVFEKVKDLRYGENPHQRGAFYREEFSSQYSLASAKQIQGKELSFNNIMDMDAAVAIVSEFDRPACAVVKHANPCGVAFGESAVDAYRRAHLTDPVSAFGGIISLNRKVDAEAAEEIAGTFVECLIAPSYDGAALEKLKKRKNLRVMELPSLGGRSASRSLDFKRIKGGFLVQDADDDEDNARAWEIVTHRKPDEKEMEAATFAWKVVRHVKSNSIVFGTQD
;
A
#
# COMPACT_ATOMS: atom_id res chain seq x y z
N LYS A 1 1.43 -40.15 29.68
CA LYS A 1 2.07 -41.44 30.05
C LYS A 1 3.59 -41.36 29.99
N GLU A 2 4.18 -40.88 28.89
CA GLU A 2 5.65 -40.71 28.79
C GLU A 2 6.21 -39.61 29.69
N LEU A 3 5.53 -38.46 29.82
CA LEU A 3 5.93 -37.40 30.78
C LEU A 3 6.00 -37.89 32.23
N ALA A 4 5.15 -38.85 32.62
CA ALA A 4 5.18 -39.44 33.96
C ALA A 4 6.29 -40.49 34.15
N ALA A 5 6.85 -41.00 33.04
CA ALA A 5 7.92 -41.99 33.04
C ALA A 5 9.32 -41.35 32.95
N ASN A 6 9.39 -40.04 32.77
CA ASN A 6 10.63 -39.27 32.66
C ASN A 6 10.62 -38.13 33.69
N PRO A 7 11.77 -37.67 34.20
CA PRO A 7 11.85 -36.54 35.12
C PRO A 7 11.70 -35.20 34.38
N LEU A 8 10.58 -35.02 33.67
CA LEU A 8 10.28 -33.83 32.88
C LEU A 8 8.99 -33.17 33.37
N SER A 9 9.07 -31.90 33.71
CA SER A 9 7.90 -31.08 34.05
C SER A 9 7.26 -30.50 32.79
N PRO A 10 5.91 -30.41 32.72
CA PRO A 10 5.25 -29.71 31.63
C PRO A 10 5.58 -28.21 31.68
N ILE A 11 5.59 -27.59 30.51
CA ILE A 11 5.66 -26.14 30.31
C ILE A 11 4.31 -25.73 29.75
N ASP A 12 3.63 -24.81 30.42
CA ASP A 12 2.30 -24.29 30.06
C ASP A 12 2.37 -22.96 29.29
N MET A 13 3.53 -22.29 29.28
CA MET A 13 3.77 -21.08 28.51
C MET A 13 5.19 -21.02 27.94
N VAL A 14 5.31 -20.66 26.67
CA VAL A 14 6.59 -20.43 25.98
C VAL A 14 6.61 -19.01 25.44
N GLY A 15 7.41 -18.13 26.04
CA GLY A 15 7.74 -16.81 25.50
C GLY A 15 9.03 -16.88 24.68
N CYS A 16 8.93 -16.71 23.35
CA CYS A 16 10.08 -16.78 22.45
C CYS A 16 9.86 -15.90 21.21
N ASN A 17 10.77 -14.95 20.96
CA ASN A 17 10.86 -14.23 19.70
C ASN A 17 12.03 -14.79 18.86
N LEU A 18 12.16 -14.32 17.62
CA LEU A 18 13.19 -14.75 16.69
C LEU A 18 14.27 -13.69 16.55
N TYR A 19 15.46 -14.11 16.14
CA TYR A 19 16.52 -13.17 15.75
C TYR A 19 16.05 -12.25 14.61
N PRO A 20 16.50 -10.99 14.57
CA PRO A 20 16.04 -9.99 13.62
C PRO A 20 16.71 -10.16 12.24
N PHE A 21 16.59 -11.35 11.65
CA PHE A 21 17.17 -11.68 10.34
C PHE A 21 16.74 -10.68 9.25
N PRO A 22 15.44 -10.32 9.09
CA PRO A 22 15.01 -9.33 8.09
C PRO A 22 15.69 -7.98 8.23
N GLU A 23 15.88 -7.50 9.46
CA GLU A 23 16.53 -6.23 9.76
C GLU A 23 18.03 -6.28 9.44
N VAL A 24 18.69 -7.39 9.79
CA VAL A 24 20.13 -7.60 9.53
C VAL A 24 20.42 -7.63 8.03
N VAL A 25 19.60 -8.32 7.23
CA VAL A 25 19.78 -8.35 5.77
C VAL A 25 19.41 -7.03 5.09
N ALA A 26 18.40 -6.31 5.60
CA ALA A 26 18.08 -4.96 5.13
C ALA A 26 19.22 -3.97 5.37
N GLY A 27 20.04 -4.18 6.41
CA GLY A 27 21.26 -3.41 6.68
C GLY A 27 22.42 -3.66 5.71
N GLY A 28 22.30 -4.61 4.78
CA GLY A 28 23.32 -4.88 3.76
C GLY A 28 24.46 -5.79 4.23
N CYS A 29 24.20 -6.68 5.20
CA CYS A 29 25.20 -7.64 5.69
C CYS A 29 25.66 -8.65 4.62
N GLY A 30 26.85 -9.22 4.84
CA GLY A 30 27.37 -10.30 4.01
C GLY A 30 26.73 -11.65 4.34
N MET A 31 26.85 -12.62 3.43
CA MET A 31 26.27 -13.97 3.57
C MET A 31 26.61 -14.65 4.91
N LYS A 32 27.86 -14.53 5.37
CA LYS A 32 28.28 -15.15 6.64
C LYS A 32 27.47 -14.59 7.83
N GLU A 33 27.37 -13.26 7.92
CA GLU A 33 26.64 -12.58 8.99
C GLU A 33 25.14 -12.85 8.92
N ALA A 34 24.56 -12.88 7.72
CA ALA A 34 23.17 -13.27 7.53
C ALA A 34 22.92 -14.69 8.06
N MET A 35 23.79 -15.65 7.72
CA MET A 35 23.65 -17.04 8.17
C MET A 35 23.84 -17.20 9.69
N GLU A 36 24.68 -16.38 10.32
CA GLU A 36 24.83 -16.35 11.79
C GLU A 36 23.57 -15.83 12.49
N ASN A 37 22.72 -15.06 11.80
CA ASN A 37 21.46 -14.54 12.31
C ASN A 37 20.24 -15.40 11.97
N VAL A 38 20.44 -16.58 11.36
CA VAL A 38 19.37 -17.57 11.19
C VAL A 38 19.16 -18.34 12.49
N ASP A 39 18.02 -18.11 13.13
CA ASP A 39 17.63 -18.81 14.35
C ASP A 39 17.12 -20.21 14.02
N ILE A 40 17.68 -21.22 14.68
CA ILE A 40 17.28 -22.63 14.55
C ILE A 40 16.41 -23.07 15.72
N GLY A 41 16.76 -22.64 16.93
CA GLY A 41 16.11 -23.06 18.17
C GLY A 41 14.77 -22.39 18.38
N GLY A 42 14.70 -21.07 18.12
CA GLY A 42 13.49 -20.26 18.24
C GLY A 42 12.34 -20.83 17.41
N PRO A 43 12.48 -21.01 16.08
CA PRO A 43 11.41 -21.57 15.26
C PRO A 43 11.00 -22.98 15.69
N ALA A 44 11.95 -23.82 16.13
CA ALA A 44 11.63 -25.15 16.64
C ALA A 44 10.75 -25.10 17.89
N MET A 45 11.12 -24.27 18.88
CA MET A 45 10.35 -24.09 20.13
C MET A 45 8.98 -23.47 19.87
N ILE A 46 8.91 -22.41 19.06
CA ILE A 46 7.67 -21.73 18.69
C ILE A 46 6.70 -22.69 18.02
N ARG A 47 7.17 -23.48 17.05
CA ARG A 47 6.32 -24.46 16.35
C ARG A 47 5.88 -25.61 17.26
N ALA A 48 6.73 -26.06 18.16
CA ALA A 48 6.39 -27.10 19.13
C ALA A 48 5.28 -26.63 20.10
N ALA A 49 5.42 -25.41 20.65
CA ALA A 49 4.43 -24.80 21.53
C ALA A 49 3.12 -24.52 20.79
N ALA A 50 3.18 -23.91 19.60
CA ALA A 50 2.00 -23.60 18.78
C ALA A 50 1.23 -24.85 18.35
N LYS A 51 1.93 -25.95 18.03
CA LYS A 51 1.29 -27.24 17.75
C LYS A 51 0.51 -27.75 18.97
N ASN A 52 1.02 -27.53 20.17
CA ASN A 52 0.46 -28.01 21.42
C ASN A 52 -0.42 -26.96 22.13
N HIS A 53 -1.09 -26.08 21.36
CA HIS A 53 -1.81 -24.94 21.90
C HIS A 53 -2.95 -25.29 22.86
N GLU A 54 -3.45 -26.52 22.88
CA GLU A 54 -4.47 -26.94 23.85
C GLU A 54 -3.94 -26.93 25.30
N GLY A 55 -2.61 -27.05 25.48
CA GLY A 55 -1.98 -27.06 26.80
C GLY A 55 -0.81 -26.09 26.95
N VAL A 56 -0.46 -25.31 25.92
CA VAL A 56 0.67 -24.38 25.95
C VAL A 56 0.30 -23.07 25.30
N LEU A 57 0.46 -21.95 26.02
CA LEU A 57 0.40 -20.62 25.46
C LEU A 57 1.75 -20.26 24.83
N VAL A 58 1.78 -19.93 23.54
CA VAL A 58 2.99 -19.46 22.84
C VAL A 58 2.94 -17.94 22.66
N VAL A 59 3.90 -17.22 23.21
CA VAL A 59 3.98 -15.75 23.11
C VAL A 59 5.20 -15.38 22.28
N THR A 60 5.00 -14.72 21.15
CA THR A 60 6.06 -14.46 20.16
C THR A 60 6.39 -12.98 19.96
N ASP A 61 5.56 -12.08 20.49
CA ASP A 61 5.70 -10.63 20.37
C ASP A 61 5.44 -9.97 21.75
N PRO A 62 6.32 -9.07 22.22
CA PRO A 62 6.12 -8.34 23.47
C PRO A 62 4.79 -7.57 23.58
N ASN A 63 4.20 -7.13 22.46
CA ASN A 63 2.90 -6.46 22.44
C ASN A 63 1.74 -7.36 22.90
N GLN A 64 1.97 -8.67 23.00
CA GLN A 64 1.00 -9.63 23.51
C GLN A 64 0.95 -9.70 25.04
N TYR A 65 1.96 -9.18 25.74
CA TYR A 65 2.10 -9.35 27.18
C TYR A 65 0.93 -8.75 27.96
N ASP A 66 0.45 -7.57 27.57
CA ASP A 66 -0.67 -6.92 28.26
C ASP A 66 -1.96 -7.74 28.16
N ASP A 67 -2.20 -8.39 27.02
CA ASP A 67 -3.39 -9.22 26.82
C ASP A 67 -3.30 -10.52 27.63
N VAL A 68 -2.12 -11.14 27.65
CA VAL A 68 -1.86 -12.32 28.50
C VAL A 68 -2.01 -11.99 29.98
N LEU A 69 -1.44 -10.86 30.42
CA LEU A 69 -1.54 -10.42 31.82
C LEU A 69 -3.00 -10.17 32.22
N LYS A 70 -3.82 -9.58 31.34
CA LYS A 70 -5.25 -9.36 31.63
C LYS A 70 -6.01 -10.66 31.86
N GLU A 71 -5.73 -11.72 31.08
CA GLU A 71 -6.42 -13.00 31.26
C GLU A 71 -5.93 -13.73 32.52
N ILE A 72 -4.61 -13.81 32.72
CA ILE A 72 -4.02 -14.51 33.88
C ILE A 72 -4.34 -13.82 35.22
N THR A 73 -4.44 -12.48 35.25
CA THR A 73 -4.73 -11.74 36.49
C THR A 73 -6.24 -11.57 36.77
N GLY A 74 -7.08 -11.94 35.81
CA GLY A 74 -8.54 -11.89 35.91
C GLY A 74 -9.14 -13.13 36.58
N ASP A 75 -10.17 -13.71 35.95
CA ASP A 75 -10.99 -14.80 36.52
C ASP A 75 -10.43 -16.21 36.26
N GLY A 76 -9.21 -16.39 35.76
CA GLY A 76 -8.66 -17.74 35.56
C GLY A 76 -7.38 -17.85 34.73
N ASP A 77 -7.22 -19.02 34.11
CA ASP A 77 -6.17 -19.33 33.13
C ASP A 77 -6.51 -18.69 31.77
N VAL A 78 -5.53 -18.64 30.86
CA VAL A 78 -5.77 -18.16 29.50
C VAL A 78 -6.80 -19.02 28.76
N SER A 79 -7.65 -18.37 27.99
CA SER A 79 -8.71 -19.01 27.20
C SER A 79 -8.15 -19.91 26.09
N ASP A 80 -8.92 -20.94 25.72
CA ASP A 80 -8.60 -21.79 24.55
C ASP A 80 -8.57 -20.97 23.26
N GLU A 81 -9.43 -19.95 23.17
CA GLU A 81 -9.47 -18.98 22.08
C GLU A 81 -8.16 -18.18 21.98
N MET A 82 -7.64 -17.66 23.11
CA MET A 82 -6.35 -16.96 23.13
C MET A 82 -5.22 -17.90 22.73
N ARG A 83 -5.16 -19.12 23.28
CA ARG A 83 -4.10 -20.08 22.94
C ARG A 83 -4.08 -20.43 21.45
N LEU A 84 -5.25 -20.69 20.87
CA LEU A 84 -5.38 -20.97 19.44
C LEU A 84 -5.00 -19.76 18.59
N GLU A 85 -5.42 -18.55 18.97
CA GLU A 85 -5.06 -17.32 18.27
C GLU A 85 -3.54 -17.07 18.31
N PHE A 86 -2.91 -17.26 19.46
CA PHE A 86 -1.48 -17.10 19.63
C PHE A 86 -0.68 -18.15 18.85
N ALA A 87 -1.19 -19.39 18.77
CA ALA A 87 -0.64 -20.42 17.90
C ALA A 87 -0.71 -20.06 16.40
N ARG A 88 -1.82 -19.46 15.95
CA ARG A 88 -1.93 -18.94 14.57
C ARG A 88 -0.89 -17.87 14.28
N ARG A 89 -0.70 -16.94 15.22
CA ARG A 89 0.32 -15.88 15.11
C ARG A 89 1.74 -16.46 15.09
N ALA A 90 2.03 -17.44 15.93
CA ALA A 90 3.30 -18.16 15.97
C ALA A 90 3.62 -18.85 14.63
N PHE A 91 2.66 -19.57 14.03
CA PHE A 91 2.87 -20.18 12.71
C PHE A 91 3.00 -19.14 11.60
N ARG A 92 2.28 -18.01 11.67
CA ARG A 92 2.51 -16.88 10.75
C ARG A 92 3.93 -16.35 10.87
N LEU A 93 4.41 -16.07 12.08
CA LEU A 93 5.77 -15.57 12.32
C LEU A 93 6.82 -16.51 11.71
N ALA A 94 6.75 -17.81 11.99
CA ALA A 94 7.67 -18.79 11.44
C ALA A 94 7.64 -18.82 9.90
N SER A 95 6.44 -18.76 9.29
CA SER A 95 6.29 -18.73 7.83
C SER A 95 6.91 -17.49 7.19
N VAL A 96 6.71 -16.31 7.79
CA VAL A 96 7.30 -15.04 7.33
C VAL A 96 8.83 -15.09 7.47
N TYR A 97 9.32 -15.59 8.60
CA TYR A 97 10.75 -15.72 8.88
C TYR A 97 11.47 -16.62 7.87
N ASP A 98 10.94 -17.83 7.65
CA ASP A 98 11.48 -18.78 6.67
C ASP A 98 11.42 -18.22 5.24
N SER A 99 10.36 -17.49 4.90
CA SER A 99 10.21 -16.82 3.60
C SER A 99 11.28 -15.73 3.39
N ALA A 100 11.62 -14.97 4.44
CA ALA A 100 12.67 -13.96 4.38
C ALA A 100 14.05 -14.59 4.16
N ILE A 101 14.35 -15.68 4.86
CA ILE A 101 15.59 -16.46 4.67
C ILE A 101 15.67 -16.99 3.24
N TYR A 102 14.60 -17.63 2.76
CA TYR A 102 14.54 -18.14 1.39
C TYR A 102 14.74 -17.04 0.34
N LYS A 103 14.09 -15.88 0.51
CA LYS A 103 14.26 -14.71 -0.36
C LYS A 103 15.71 -14.22 -0.39
N TYR A 104 16.36 -14.14 0.77
CA TYR A 104 17.78 -13.75 0.86
C TYR A 104 18.69 -14.77 0.15
N LEU A 105 18.49 -16.07 0.39
CA LEU A 105 19.31 -17.14 -0.19
C LEU A 105 19.15 -17.29 -1.70
N GLN A 106 18.00 -16.93 -2.27
CA GLN A 106 17.86 -16.82 -3.73
C GLN A 106 18.80 -15.76 -4.33
N GLY A 107 19.22 -14.78 -3.51
CA GLY A 107 20.10 -13.69 -3.90
C GLY A 107 19.42 -12.66 -4.82
N SER A 108 20.04 -11.50 -4.94
CA SER A 108 19.79 -10.57 -6.05
C SER A 108 20.74 -10.95 -7.18
N LYS A 109 20.35 -11.90 -8.05
CA LYS A 109 21.04 -11.95 -9.34
C LYS A 109 20.92 -10.56 -9.96
N LYS A 110 22.05 -9.98 -10.38
CA LYS A 110 22.10 -8.68 -11.06
C LYS A 110 21.31 -8.68 -12.38
N ASP A 111 20.94 -9.86 -12.85
CA ASP A 111 20.13 -10.04 -14.04
C ASP A 111 18.65 -10.04 -13.68
N MET A 112 17.90 -9.28 -14.48
CA MET A 112 16.48 -8.95 -14.42
C MET A 112 15.51 -10.16 -14.52
N GLU A 113 15.76 -11.26 -13.81
CA GLU A 113 14.96 -12.48 -13.90
C GLU A 113 13.92 -12.60 -12.78
N PHE A 114 12.67 -12.91 -13.15
CA PHE A 114 11.63 -13.29 -12.19
C PHE A 114 12.03 -14.59 -11.48
N PRO A 115 11.86 -14.69 -10.14
CA PRO A 115 12.29 -15.85 -9.38
C PRO A 115 11.45 -17.08 -9.74
N ARG A 116 12.05 -18.27 -9.59
CA ARG A 116 11.35 -19.55 -9.78
C ARG A 116 10.17 -19.73 -8.82
N THR A 117 10.24 -19.11 -7.64
CA THR A 117 9.18 -19.14 -6.63
C THR A 117 8.92 -17.73 -6.12
N LEU A 118 7.67 -17.29 -6.24
CA LEU A 118 7.19 -16.01 -5.73
C LEU A 118 6.50 -16.23 -4.39
N TRP A 119 7.01 -15.57 -3.35
CA TRP A 119 6.40 -15.51 -2.02
C TRP A 119 5.82 -14.12 -1.82
N LEU A 120 4.49 -14.04 -1.75
CA LEU A 120 3.78 -12.80 -1.47
C LEU A 120 3.19 -12.88 -0.07
N VAL A 121 3.64 -12.00 0.82
CA VAL A 121 3.19 -11.93 2.21
C VAL A 121 2.42 -10.65 2.40
N PHE A 122 1.16 -10.80 2.78
CA PHE A 122 0.25 -9.69 3.03
C PHE A 122 -0.34 -9.76 4.42
N GLU A 123 -0.51 -8.61 5.03
CA GLU A 123 -1.24 -8.41 6.28
C GLU A 123 -2.63 -7.83 5.96
N LYS A 124 -3.67 -8.38 6.60
CA LYS A 124 -5.02 -7.82 6.47
C LYS A 124 -5.10 -6.51 7.25
N VAL A 125 -5.39 -5.41 6.58
CA VAL A 125 -5.58 -4.11 7.22
C VAL A 125 -7.00 -3.97 7.74
N LYS A 126 -8.01 -4.31 6.92
CA LYS A 126 -9.43 -4.28 7.32
C LYS A 126 -10.32 -5.06 6.38
N ASP A 127 -11.49 -5.48 6.88
CA ASP A 127 -12.61 -5.83 6.02
C ASP A 127 -13.17 -4.58 5.34
N LEU A 128 -13.68 -4.74 4.12
CA LEU A 128 -14.41 -3.72 3.39
C LEU A 128 -15.88 -4.10 3.36
N ARG A 129 -16.76 -3.09 3.26
CA ARG A 129 -18.21 -3.28 3.28
C ARG A 129 -18.70 -4.29 2.22
N TYR A 130 -18.07 -4.26 1.05
CA TYR A 130 -18.26 -5.19 -0.06
C TYR A 130 -17.05 -5.06 -1.02
N GLY A 131 -16.97 -5.94 -2.03
CA GLY A 131 -15.97 -5.89 -3.11
C GLY A 131 -16.28 -4.80 -4.14
N GLU A 132 -16.01 -5.04 -5.42
CA GLU A 132 -16.40 -4.08 -6.48
C GLU A 132 -17.92 -3.88 -6.55
N ASN A 133 -18.67 -4.95 -6.27
CA ASN A 133 -20.13 -4.98 -6.28
C ASN A 133 -20.70 -5.40 -4.91
N PRO A 134 -21.93 -4.95 -4.53
CA PRO A 134 -22.51 -5.21 -3.21
C PRO A 134 -22.65 -6.67 -2.79
N HIS A 135 -22.76 -7.61 -3.75
CA HIS A 135 -22.89 -9.05 -3.47
C HIS A 135 -21.53 -9.72 -3.20
N GLN A 136 -20.42 -9.03 -3.42
CA GLN A 136 -19.07 -9.53 -3.22
C GLN A 136 -18.57 -9.11 -1.84
N ARG A 137 -17.86 -9.98 -1.13
CA ARG A 137 -17.10 -9.60 0.07
C ARG A 137 -15.76 -8.98 -0.38
N GLY A 138 -15.26 -8.01 0.38
CA GLY A 138 -13.97 -7.36 0.12
C GLY A 138 -13.15 -7.16 1.38
N ALA A 139 -11.83 -7.10 1.25
CA ALA A 139 -10.92 -6.77 2.33
C ALA A 139 -9.69 -6.08 1.74
N PHE A 140 -9.09 -5.17 2.51
CA PHE A 140 -7.84 -4.51 2.15
C PHE A 140 -6.67 -5.21 2.84
N TYR A 141 -5.65 -5.52 2.05
CA TYR A 141 -4.41 -6.15 2.49
C TYR A 141 -3.23 -5.25 2.09
N ARG A 142 -2.22 -5.19 2.96
CA ARG A 142 -0.97 -4.47 2.74
C ARG A 142 0.18 -5.46 2.66
N GLU A 143 1.13 -5.24 1.78
CA GLU A 143 2.36 -6.03 1.75
C GLU A 143 3.18 -5.80 3.03
N GLU A 144 3.70 -6.88 3.63
CA GLU A 144 4.46 -6.78 4.89
C GLU A 144 5.66 -5.81 4.78
N PHE A 145 6.27 -5.74 3.59
CA PHE A 145 7.43 -4.90 3.29
C PHE A 145 7.09 -3.76 2.31
N SER A 146 5.86 -3.25 2.35
CA SER A 146 5.42 -2.16 1.46
C SER A 146 6.23 -0.88 1.67
N SER A 147 6.49 -0.13 0.59
CA SER A 147 7.11 1.19 0.70
C SER A 147 6.16 2.21 1.37
N GLN A 148 6.74 3.20 2.04
CA GLN A 148 5.99 4.34 2.61
C GLN A 148 5.27 5.18 1.54
N TYR A 149 5.65 5.02 0.27
CA TYR A 149 5.11 5.73 -0.90
C TYR A 149 3.83 5.10 -1.46
N SER A 150 3.24 4.11 -0.79
CA SER A 150 2.04 3.40 -1.24
C SER A 150 0.76 3.92 -0.59
N LEU A 151 -0.39 3.73 -1.26
CA LEU A 151 -1.71 4.03 -0.67
C LEU A 151 -1.95 3.29 0.65
N ALA A 152 -1.24 2.18 0.89
CA ALA A 152 -1.33 1.40 2.12
C ALA A 152 -0.80 2.12 3.36
N SER A 153 -0.02 3.18 3.20
CA SER A 153 0.42 4.06 4.30
C SER A 153 -0.52 5.26 4.52
N ALA A 154 -1.53 5.44 3.67
CA ALA A 154 -2.42 6.59 3.75
C ALA A 154 -3.30 6.55 5.00
N LYS A 155 -3.45 7.71 5.65
CA LYS A 155 -4.25 7.88 6.86
C LYS A 155 -5.59 8.53 6.52
N GLN A 156 -6.69 7.91 6.95
CA GLN A 156 -8.00 8.53 6.86
C GLN A 156 -8.19 9.57 7.98
N ILE A 157 -8.33 10.84 7.61
CA ILE A 157 -8.54 11.96 8.56
C ILE A 157 -10.02 12.09 8.93
N GLN A 158 -10.92 11.92 7.96
CA GLN A 158 -12.37 11.99 8.17
C GLN A 158 -13.16 11.18 7.13
N GLY A 159 -14.47 11.18 7.27
CA GLY A 159 -15.41 10.63 6.30
C GLY A 159 -15.92 9.24 6.64
N LYS A 160 -16.73 8.68 5.73
CA LYS A 160 -17.24 7.32 5.83
C LYS A 160 -16.12 6.29 5.63
N GLU A 161 -16.36 5.04 6.01
CA GLU A 161 -15.48 3.94 5.65
C GLU A 161 -15.22 3.87 4.13
N LEU A 162 -13.99 3.54 3.75
CA LEU A 162 -13.58 3.34 2.36
C LEU A 162 -14.25 2.09 1.76
N SER A 163 -14.76 2.20 0.53
CA SER A 163 -15.16 1.06 -0.27
C SER A 163 -13.98 0.46 -1.06
N PHE A 164 -14.18 -0.71 -1.66
CA PHE A 164 -13.22 -1.33 -2.57
C PHE A 164 -12.88 -0.41 -3.75
N ASN A 165 -13.90 0.15 -4.40
CA ASN A 165 -13.71 1.06 -5.53
C ASN A 165 -13.04 2.38 -5.09
N ASN A 166 -13.29 2.86 -3.86
CA ASN A 166 -12.57 4.04 -3.37
C ASN A 166 -11.06 3.81 -3.30
N ILE A 167 -10.63 2.62 -2.85
CA ILE A 167 -9.20 2.30 -2.76
C ILE A 167 -8.60 2.20 -4.18
N MET A 168 -9.26 1.51 -5.10
CA MET A 168 -8.77 1.41 -6.49
C MET A 168 -8.68 2.76 -7.20
N ASP A 169 -9.70 3.60 -7.08
CA ASP A 169 -9.75 4.90 -7.74
C ASP A 169 -8.74 5.88 -7.10
N MET A 170 -8.50 5.80 -5.78
CA MET A 170 -7.44 6.58 -5.12
C MET A 170 -6.05 6.14 -5.55
N ASP A 171 -5.83 4.84 -5.71
CA ASP A 171 -4.54 4.29 -6.16
C ASP A 171 -4.19 4.81 -7.56
N ALA A 172 -5.16 4.77 -8.48
CA ALA A 172 -5.02 5.34 -9.82
C ALA A 172 -4.79 6.86 -9.77
N ALA A 173 -5.53 7.60 -8.93
CA ALA A 173 -5.37 9.05 -8.82
C ALA A 173 -3.99 9.44 -8.25
N VAL A 174 -3.48 8.70 -7.25
CA VAL A 174 -2.14 8.89 -6.68
C VAL A 174 -1.06 8.56 -7.70
N ALA A 175 -1.20 7.47 -8.46
CA ALA A 175 -0.24 7.10 -9.50
C ALA A 175 -0.08 8.22 -10.54
N ILE A 176 -1.19 8.82 -10.99
CA ILE A 176 -1.16 9.92 -11.97
C ILE A 176 -0.41 11.14 -11.42
N VAL A 177 -0.77 11.64 -10.23
CA VAL A 177 -0.12 12.85 -9.72
C VAL A 177 1.34 12.63 -9.30
N SER A 178 1.75 11.37 -9.13
CA SER A 178 3.13 10.99 -8.83
C SER A 178 4.05 11.02 -10.06
N GLU A 179 3.51 11.18 -11.28
CA GLU A 179 4.28 11.41 -12.51
C GLU A 179 4.91 12.81 -12.57
N PHE A 180 4.51 13.70 -11.66
CA PHE A 180 4.70 15.13 -11.79
C PHE A 180 5.33 15.78 -10.57
N ASP A 181 6.41 16.52 -10.82
CA ASP A 181 7.02 17.39 -9.82
C ASP A 181 6.31 18.73 -9.69
N ARG A 182 5.54 19.19 -10.70
CA ARG A 182 4.77 20.45 -10.64
C ARG A 182 3.49 20.27 -9.82
N PRO A 183 2.89 21.32 -9.22
CA PRO A 183 1.56 21.22 -8.62
C PRO A 183 0.57 20.65 -9.63
N ALA A 184 -0.01 19.50 -9.31
CA ALA A 184 -0.86 18.73 -10.19
C ALA A 184 -2.09 18.20 -9.45
N CYS A 185 -3.19 18.10 -10.18
CA CYS A 185 -4.43 17.50 -9.73
C CYS A 185 -4.86 16.42 -10.71
N ALA A 186 -5.32 15.28 -10.20
CA ALA A 186 -6.02 14.27 -10.97
C ALA A 186 -7.42 14.04 -10.38
N VAL A 187 -8.43 14.01 -11.24
CA VAL A 187 -9.80 13.65 -10.93
C VAL A 187 -10.11 12.32 -11.62
N VAL A 188 -10.36 11.28 -10.83
CA VAL A 188 -10.56 9.90 -11.30
C VAL A 188 -11.96 9.43 -10.99
N LYS A 189 -12.51 8.61 -11.89
CA LYS A 189 -13.76 7.87 -11.68
C LYS A 189 -13.66 6.51 -12.35
N HIS A 190 -13.93 5.44 -11.61
CA HIS A 190 -13.83 4.06 -12.12
C HIS A 190 -12.45 3.76 -12.74
N ALA A 191 -11.39 4.11 -12.02
CA ALA A 191 -9.98 3.96 -12.37
C ALA A 191 -9.57 4.62 -13.70
N ASN A 192 -10.35 5.58 -14.20
CA ASN A 192 -10.02 6.38 -15.38
C ASN A 192 -9.97 7.88 -15.01
N PRO A 193 -8.97 8.65 -15.48
CA PRO A 193 -8.96 10.09 -15.28
C PRO A 193 -10.05 10.74 -16.12
N CYS A 194 -10.89 11.56 -15.48
CA CYS A 194 -11.81 12.47 -16.16
C CYS A 194 -11.24 13.89 -16.29
N GLY A 195 -10.17 14.20 -15.54
CA GLY A 195 -9.40 15.42 -15.70
C GLY A 195 -8.07 15.34 -14.99
N VAL A 196 -7.02 15.85 -15.62
CA VAL A 196 -5.68 15.99 -15.04
C VAL A 196 -5.17 17.34 -15.47
N ALA A 197 -4.57 18.10 -14.56
CA ALA A 197 -4.00 19.39 -14.90
C ALA A 197 -2.86 19.79 -13.97
N PHE A 198 -1.97 20.63 -14.49
CA PHE A 198 -1.07 21.45 -13.70
C PHE A 198 -1.75 22.72 -13.22
N GLY A 199 -1.16 23.34 -12.19
CA GLY A 199 -1.52 24.69 -11.76
C GLY A 199 -0.36 25.39 -11.06
N GLU A 200 -0.54 26.68 -10.79
CA GLU A 200 0.39 27.46 -9.96
C GLU A 200 0.23 27.11 -8.47
N SER A 201 -0.93 26.58 -8.09
CA SER A 201 -1.30 26.18 -6.74
C SER A 201 -2.19 24.93 -6.77
N ALA A 202 -2.46 24.34 -5.60
CA ALA A 202 -3.36 23.19 -5.50
C ALA A 202 -4.78 23.50 -5.99
N VAL A 203 -5.30 24.70 -5.67
CA VAL A 203 -6.62 25.13 -6.12
C VAL A 203 -6.67 25.39 -7.62
N ASP A 204 -5.63 25.99 -8.20
CA ASP A 204 -5.55 26.25 -9.64
C ASP A 204 -5.52 24.93 -10.43
N ALA A 205 -4.68 23.98 -9.99
CA ALA A 205 -4.62 22.64 -10.58
C ALA A 205 -5.98 21.93 -10.49
N TYR A 206 -6.66 22.01 -9.34
CA TYR A 206 -8.00 21.43 -9.19
C TYR A 206 -9.03 22.07 -10.13
N ARG A 207 -9.10 23.41 -10.20
CA ARG A 207 -10.05 24.12 -11.07
C ARG A 207 -9.87 23.68 -12.52
N ARG A 208 -8.63 23.62 -13.01
CA ARG A 208 -8.32 23.21 -14.39
C ARG A 208 -8.67 21.74 -14.65
N ALA A 209 -8.29 20.84 -13.75
CA ALA A 209 -8.62 19.41 -13.89
C ALA A 209 -10.14 19.17 -13.84
N HIS A 210 -10.87 19.90 -12.99
CA HIS A 210 -12.31 19.81 -12.91
C HIS A 210 -13.01 20.30 -14.19
N LEU A 211 -12.45 21.31 -14.85
CA LEU A 211 -12.99 21.87 -16.10
C LEU A 211 -12.86 20.94 -17.31
N THR A 212 -12.01 19.91 -17.25
CA THR A 212 -11.87 18.93 -18.34
C THR A 212 -13.17 18.18 -18.59
N ASP A 213 -13.82 17.67 -17.54
CA ASP A 213 -15.15 17.06 -17.58
C ASP A 213 -15.87 17.23 -16.23
N PRO A 214 -16.57 18.36 -16.02
CA PRO A 214 -17.27 18.63 -14.78
C PRO A 214 -18.39 17.63 -14.45
N VAL A 215 -19.00 17.03 -15.50
CA VAL A 215 -20.09 16.07 -15.34
C VAL A 215 -19.56 14.76 -14.80
N SER A 216 -18.46 14.25 -15.38
CA SER A 216 -17.82 13.02 -14.90
C SER A 216 -17.15 13.21 -13.53
N ALA A 217 -16.59 14.39 -13.26
CA ALA A 217 -15.96 14.72 -11.97
C ALA A 217 -16.93 14.63 -10.78
N PHE A 218 -18.25 14.73 -11.00
CA PHE A 218 -19.25 14.56 -9.96
C PHE A 218 -19.21 13.13 -9.39
N GLY A 219 -18.93 13.03 -8.09
CA GLY A 219 -18.72 11.76 -7.37
C GLY A 219 -17.36 11.12 -7.64
N GLY A 220 -16.42 11.87 -8.23
CA GLY A 220 -15.06 11.41 -8.47
C GLY A 220 -14.19 11.39 -7.22
N ILE A 221 -12.97 10.92 -7.41
CA ILE A 221 -11.88 10.95 -6.45
C ILE A 221 -10.84 11.95 -6.92
N ILE A 222 -10.38 12.80 -6.00
CA ILE A 222 -9.38 13.83 -6.28
C ILE A 222 -8.08 13.45 -5.60
N SER A 223 -6.97 13.51 -6.35
CA SER A 223 -5.62 13.52 -5.80
C SER A 223 -4.92 14.83 -6.14
N LEU A 224 -4.24 15.41 -5.15
CA LEU A 224 -3.38 16.58 -5.29
C LEU A 224 -1.98 16.23 -4.79
N ASN A 225 -0.93 16.52 -5.55
CA ASN A 225 0.46 16.30 -5.10
C ASN A 225 1.03 17.46 -4.27
N ARG A 226 0.17 18.34 -3.76
CA ARG A 226 0.51 19.47 -2.90
C ARG A 226 -0.43 19.55 -1.72
N LYS A 227 0.02 20.26 -0.70
CA LYS A 227 -0.77 20.58 0.49
C LYS A 227 -2.08 21.26 0.08
N VAL A 228 -3.19 20.86 0.71
CA VAL A 228 -4.50 21.46 0.51
C VAL A 228 -4.70 22.59 1.52
N ASP A 229 -4.79 23.81 1.02
CA ASP A 229 -5.07 25.02 1.80
C ASP A 229 -6.59 25.30 1.89
N ALA A 230 -6.95 26.39 2.55
CA ALA A 230 -8.35 26.75 2.78
C ALA A 230 -9.09 27.13 1.48
N GLU A 231 -8.40 27.65 0.47
CA GLU A 231 -9.01 28.02 -0.81
C GLU A 231 -9.34 26.76 -1.62
N ALA A 232 -8.35 25.85 -1.76
CA ALA A 232 -8.53 24.56 -2.41
C ALA A 232 -9.65 23.75 -1.74
N ALA A 233 -9.69 23.74 -0.40
CA ALA A 233 -10.74 23.05 0.33
C ALA A 233 -12.15 23.65 0.11
N GLU A 234 -12.28 24.97 0.00
CA GLU A 234 -13.56 25.61 -0.29
C GLU A 234 -14.04 25.24 -1.70
N GLU A 235 -13.16 25.34 -2.68
CA GLU A 235 -13.45 25.02 -4.08
C GLU A 235 -13.87 23.56 -4.24
N ILE A 236 -13.10 22.63 -3.66
CA ILE A 236 -13.41 21.19 -3.69
C ILE A 236 -14.72 20.89 -2.94
N ALA A 237 -14.95 21.56 -1.81
CA ALA A 237 -16.19 21.40 -1.06
C ALA A 237 -17.42 21.90 -1.85
N GLY A 238 -17.26 22.74 -2.88
CA GLY A 238 -18.33 23.13 -3.79
C GLY A 238 -18.90 21.97 -4.63
N THR A 239 -18.07 20.98 -4.93
CA THR A 239 -18.43 19.81 -5.75
C THR A 239 -18.74 18.60 -4.88
N PHE A 240 -19.62 17.69 -5.35
CA PHE A 240 -19.77 16.39 -4.71
C PHE A 240 -18.61 15.49 -5.12
N VAL A 241 -17.77 15.13 -4.16
CA VAL A 241 -16.58 14.28 -4.33
C VAL A 241 -16.61 13.17 -3.29
N GLU A 242 -16.17 11.97 -3.65
CA GLU A 242 -16.20 10.82 -2.73
C GLU A 242 -14.96 10.78 -1.83
N CYS A 243 -13.79 10.99 -2.42
CA CYS A 243 -12.50 10.96 -1.73
C CYS A 243 -11.62 12.12 -2.19
N LEU A 244 -10.84 12.67 -1.27
CA LEU A 244 -9.78 13.64 -1.51
C LEU A 244 -8.51 13.12 -0.83
N ILE A 245 -7.43 12.95 -1.59
CA ILE A 245 -6.13 12.51 -1.10
C ILE A 245 -5.03 13.52 -1.43
N ALA A 246 -4.21 13.85 -0.44
CA ALA A 246 -3.11 14.81 -0.58
C ALA A 246 -1.98 14.56 0.45
N PRO A 247 -0.78 15.14 0.26
CA PRO A 247 0.31 15.04 1.23
C PRO A 247 -0.03 15.55 2.63
N SER A 248 -0.77 16.65 2.72
CA SER A 248 -1.17 17.27 3.99
C SER A 248 -2.26 18.31 3.78
N TYR A 249 -2.85 18.77 4.88
CA TYR A 249 -3.94 19.74 4.89
C TYR A 249 -3.66 20.85 5.91
N ASP A 250 -4.05 22.08 5.60
CA ASP A 250 -4.13 23.14 6.61
C ASP A 250 -5.28 22.88 7.60
N GLY A 251 -5.14 23.36 8.84
CA GLY A 251 -6.24 23.32 9.82
C GLY A 251 -7.52 24.00 9.29
N ALA A 252 -7.38 25.16 8.65
CA ALA A 252 -8.49 25.87 8.03
C ALA A 252 -9.12 25.10 6.85
N ALA A 253 -8.32 24.32 6.11
CA ALA A 253 -8.81 23.44 5.06
C ALA A 253 -9.68 22.32 5.66
N LEU A 254 -9.19 21.66 6.71
CA LEU A 254 -9.92 20.60 7.40
C LEU A 254 -11.25 21.11 7.97
N GLU A 255 -11.30 22.30 8.56
CA GLU A 255 -12.56 22.88 9.07
C GLU A 255 -13.63 23.08 7.97
N LYS A 256 -13.21 23.42 6.74
CA LYS A 256 -14.11 23.52 5.60
C LYS A 256 -14.58 22.13 5.14
N LEU A 257 -13.64 21.18 4.99
CA LEU A 257 -13.94 19.81 4.54
C LEU A 257 -14.82 19.03 5.53
N LYS A 258 -14.74 19.33 6.84
CA LYS A 258 -15.60 18.73 7.89
C LYS A 258 -17.09 18.97 7.67
N LYS A 259 -17.47 20.05 6.97
CA LYS A 259 -18.87 20.31 6.61
C LYS A 259 -19.43 19.22 5.68
N ARG A 260 -18.56 18.55 4.91
CA ARG A 260 -18.89 17.40 4.06
C ARG A 260 -18.64 16.09 4.82
N LYS A 261 -19.54 15.75 5.77
CA LYS A 261 -19.39 14.58 6.67
C LYS A 261 -19.11 13.24 5.98
N ASN A 262 -19.53 13.07 4.73
CA ASN A 262 -19.35 11.83 3.98
C ASN A 262 -18.04 11.77 3.18
N LEU A 263 -17.40 12.91 2.93
CA LEU A 263 -16.16 13.00 2.15
C LEU A 263 -15.02 12.34 2.91
N ARG A 264 -14.39 11.33 2.29
CA ARG A 264 -13.17 10.72 2.82
C ARG A 264 -12.00 11.64 2.50
N VAL A 265 -11.34 12.13 3.55
CA VAL A 265 -10.11 12.92 3.40
C VAL A 265 -8.95 12.04 3.85
N MET A 266 -7.98 11.87 2.97
CA MET A 266 -6.87 10.95 3.11
C MET A 266 -5.54 11.71 3.07
N GLU A 267 -4.69 11.47 4.06
CA GLU A 267 -3.34 12.02 4.10
C GLU A 267 -2.33 10.97 3.64
N LEU A 268 -1.48 11.32 2.69
CA LEU A 268 -0.37 10.49 2.23
C LEU A 268 0.92 11.34 2.15
N PRO A 269 1.67 11.51 3.26
CA PRO A 269 2.75 12.49 3.35
C PRO A 269 3.85 12.36 2.29
N SER A 270 4.10 11.16 1.79
CA SER A 270 5.16 10.86 0.82
C SER A 270 4.69 10.79 -0.63
N LEU A 271 3.54 11.41 -0.95
CA LEU A 271 2.99 11.40 -2.30
C LEU A 271 3.94 12.11 -3.29
N GLY A 272 4.38 11.38 -4.32
CA GLY A 272 5.38 11.84 -5.32
C GLY A 272 6.80 11.27 -5.17
N GLY A 273 7.09 10.48 -4.12
CA GLY A 273 8.35 9.74 -4.05
C GLY A 273 8.32 8.48 -4.91
N ARG A 274 9.34 8.26 -5.73
CA ARG A 274 9.54 6.96 -6.41
C ARG A 274 10.19 5.97 -5.44
N SER A 275 9.67 4.75 -5.38
CA SER A 275 10.35 3.65 -4.69
C SER A 275 11.69 3.40 -5.38
N ALA A 276 12.78 3.31 -4.62
CA ALA A 276 14.10 2.97 -5.16
C ALA A 276 14.23 1.50 -5.59
N SER A 277 13.20 0.68 -5.34
CA SER A 277 13.17 -0.73 -5.70
C SER A 277 12.25 -0.96 -6.90
N ARG A 278 12.64 -1.90 -7.76
CA ARG A 278 11.85 -2.37 -8.90
C ARG A 278 10.46 -2.78 -8.45
N SER A 279 9.45 -2.01 -8.85
CA SER A 279 8.07 -2.30 -8.54
C SER A 279 7.55 -3.39 -9.49
N LEU A 280 6.78 -4.34 -8.97
CA LEU A 280 6.16 -5.41 -9.76
C LEU A 280 4.67 -5.13 -9.91
N ASP A 281 4.13 -5.37 -11.11
CA ASP A 281 2.69 -5.35 -11.38
C ASP A 281 2.17 -6.79 -11.54
N PHE A 282 1.00 -7.04 -10.95
CA PHE A 282 0.39 -8.37 -10.89
C PHE A 282 -0.98 -8.33 -11.55
N LYS A 283 -1.20 -9.19 -12.56
CA LYS A 283 -2.53 -9.43 -13.13
C LYS A 283 -3.03 -10.82 -12.75
N ARG A 284 -4.12 -10.86 -11.98
CA ARG A 284 -4.77 -12.12 -11.60
C ARG A 284 -5.39 -12.78 -12.82
N ILE A 285 -5.04 -14.03 -13.07
CA ILE A 285 -5.72 -14.90 -14.04
C ILE A 285 -6.40 -16.06 -13.31
N LYS A 286 -7.26 -16.84 -13.96
CA LYS A 286 -7.81 -18.05 -13.31
C LYS A 286 -6.67 -19.03 -12.99
N GLY A 287 -6.44 -19.29 -11.71
CA GLY A 287 -5.43 -20.27 -11.24
C GLY A 287 -3.99 -19.75 -11.08
N GLY A 288 -3.68 -18.49 -11.44
CA GLY A 288 -2.36 -17.91 -11.19
C GLY A 288 -2.29 -16.38 -11.29
N PHE A 289 -1.07 -15.86 -11.44
CA PHE A 289 -0.77 -14.45 -11.70
C PHE A 289 0.14 -14.34 -12.92
N LEU A 290 -0.07 -13.29 -13.72
CA LEU A 290 0.96 -12.75 -14.61
C LEU A 290 1.71 -11.68 -13.80
N VAL A 291 3.04 -11.71 -13.88
CA VAL A 291 3.91 -10.77 -13.18
C VAL A 291 4.78 -10.07 -14.20
N GLN A 292 4.83 -8.76 -14.12
CA GLN A 292 5.62 -7.90 -14.97
C GLN A 292 6.24 -6.78 -14.14
N ASP A 293 7.12 -6.02 -14.76
CA ASP A 293 7.61 -4.77 -14.18
C ASP A 293 6.49 -3.75 -14.17
N ALA A 294 6.47 -2.90 -13.16
CA ALA A 294 5.63 -1.71 -13.19
C ALA A 294 6.08 -0.80 -14.34
N ASP A 295 5.13 -0.10 -14.94
CA ASP A 295 5.40 0.92 -15.94
C ASP A 295 5.79 2.23 -15.25
N ASP A 296 6.99 2.26 -14.66
CA ASP A 296 7.54 3.38 -13.89
C ASP A 296 8.80 4.00 -14.51
N ASP A 297 9.18 3.54 -15.70
CA ASP A 297 10.31 4.07 -16.47
C ASP A 297 10.11 5.57 -16.79
N GLU A 298 11.20 6.32 -16.72
CA GLU A 298 11.18 7.74 -17.02
C GLU A 298 11.06 7.99 -18.54
N ASP A 299 9.98 8.66 -18.95
CA ASP A 299 9.81 9.08 -20.33
C ASP A 299 10.82 10.18 -20.70
N ASN A 300 11.74 9.87 -21.60
CA ASN A 300 12.69 10.85 -22.12
C ASN A 300 12.18 11.51 -23.41
N ALA A 301 11.41 12.59 -23.26
CA ALA A 301 10.88 13.36 -24.39
C ALA A 301 11.97 13.90 -25.34
N ARG A 302 13.22 14.04 -24.87
CA ARG A 302 14.35 14.48 -25.72
C ARG A 302 14.81 13.40 -26.70
N ALA A 303 14.45 12.14 -26.46
CA ALA A 303 14.77 11.02 -27.33
C ALA A 303 13.69 10.77 -28.40
N TRP A 304 12.61 11.55 -28.41
CA TRP A 304 11.52 11.38 -29.38
C TRP A 304 11.95 11.74 -30.80
N GLU A 305 11.53 10.91 -31.75
CA GLU A 305 11.76 11.15 -33.18
C GLU A 305 10.61 11.98 -33.77
N ILE A 306 10.94 13.14 -34.36
CA ILE A 306 9.98 13.97 -35.08
C ILE A 306 9.85 13.45 -36.51
N VAL A 307 8.75 12.77 -36.81
CA VAL A 307 8.49 12.12 -38.11
C VAL A 307 7.80 13.03 -39.14
N THR A 308 7.55 14.30 -38.81
CA THR A 308 6.87 15.28 -39.66
C THR A 308 7.80 16.40 -40.11
N HIS A 309 7.43 17.13 -41.17
CA HIS A 309 8.21 18.28 -41.65
C HIS A 309 8.19 19.47 -40.68
N ARG A 310 7.05 19.73 -40.05
CA ARG A 310 6.88 20.81 -39.07
C ARG A 310 7.29 20.30 -37.70
N LYS A 311 8.26 20.94 -37.08
CA LYS A 311 8.64 20.65 -35.69
C LYS A 311 7.63 21.29 -34.73
N PRO A 312 7.26 20.60 -33.64
CA PRO A 312 6.49 21.20 -32.56
C PRO A 312 7.31 22.33 -31.90
N ASP A 313 6.62 23.37 -31.45
CA ASP A 313 7.24 24.38 -30.58
C ASP A 313 7.39 23.87 -29.13
N GLU A 314 7.96 24.70 -28.25
CA GLU A 314 8.19 24.33 -26.85
C GLU A 314 6.90 23.99 -26.11
N LYS A 315 5.82 24.74 -26.34
CA LYS A 315 4.53 24.52 -25.67
C LYS A 315 3.87 23.24 -26.15
N GLU A 316 3.98 22.95 -27.44
CA GLU A 316 3.49 21.70 -28.02
C GLU A 316 4.29 20.50 -27.51
N MET A 317 5.60 20.65 -27.33
CA MET A 317 6.43 19.60 -26.72
C MET A 317 6.09 19.38 -25.24
N GLU A 318 5.82 20.43 -24.47
CA GLU A 318 5.35 20.33 -23.10
C GLU A 318 3.98 19.65 -23.02
N ALA A 319 3.04 20.05 -23.87
CA ALA A 319 1.72 19.44 -23.96
C ALA A 319 1.79 17.95 -24.35
N ALA A 320 2.65 17.60 -25.31
CA ALA A 320 2.87 16.22 -25.71
C ALA A 320 3.49 15.39 -24.58
N THR A 321 4.47 15.94 -23.85
CA THR A 321 5.09 15.28 -22.69
C THR A 321 4.08 15.06 -21.56
N PHE A 322 3.25 16.05 -21.28
CA PHE A 322 2.17 15.95 -20.31
C PHE A 322 1.16 14.87 -20.72
N ALA A 323 0.63 14.95 -21.95
CA ALA A 323 -0.34 13.98 -22.46
C ALA A 323 0.22 12.56 -22.51
N TRP A 324 1.52 12.39 -22.82
CA TRP A 324 2.19 11.09 -22.83
C TRP A 324 2.24 10.44 -21.45
N LYS A 325 2.55 11.21 -20.41
CA LYS A 325 2.49 10.72 -19.03
C LYS A 325 1.06 10.39 -18.61
N VAL A 326 0.08 11.22 -18.97
CA VAL A 326 -1.33 10.97 -18.61
C VAL A 326 -1.89 9.73 -19.33
N VAL A 327 -1.59 9.54 -20.62
CA VAL A 327 -2.17 8.44 -21.42
C VAL A 327 -1.76 7.06 -20.91
N ARG A 328 -0.58 6.95 -20.26
CA ARG A 328 -0.12 5.74 -19.54
C ARG A 328 -1.16 5.23 -18.53
N HIS A 329 -1.89 6.14 -17.90
CA HIS A 329 -2.88 5.85 -16.85
C HIS A 329 -4.31 5.66 -17.40
N VAL A 330 -4.52 5.77 -18.71
CA VAL A 330 -5.82 5.57 -19.37
C VAL A 330 -5.87 4.16 -19.97
N LYS A 331 -6.96 3.42 -19.71
CA LYS A 331 -7.10 2.06 -20.24
C LYS A 331 -7.08 2.05 -21.78
N SER A 332 -6.27 1.17 -22.36
CA SER A 332 -6.10 1.07 -23.81
C SER A 332 -7.35 0.53 -24.53
N ASN A 333 -7.64 0.96 -25.76
CA ASN A 333 -6.94 1.99 -26.53
C ASN A 333 -7.35 3.40 -26.06
N SER A 334 -6.38 4.29 -25.92
CA SER A 334 -6.57 5.60 -25.31
C SER A 334 -5.98 6.72 -26.16
N ILE A 335 -6.65 7.88 -26.13
CA ILE A 335 -6.19 9.13 -26.76
C ILE A 335 -6.41 10.22 -25.73
N VAL A 336 -5.36 11.00 -25.46
CA VAL A 336 -5.41 12.17 -24.57
C VAL A 336 -5.13 13.41 -25.42
N PHE A 337 -6.04 14.37 -25.36
CA PHE A 337 -5.81 15.73 -25.86
C PHE A 337 -5.47 16.61 -24.66
N GLY A 338 -4.42 17.42 -24.80
CA GLY A 338 -3.97 18.30 -23.73
C GLY A 338 -3.31 19.56 -24.28
N THR A 339 -3.30 20.59 -23.45
CA THR A 339 -2.42 21.75 -23.59
C THR A 339 -1.17 21.53 -22.72
N GLN A 340 -0.35 22.57 -22.55
CA GLN A 340 0.87 22.54 -21.73
C GLN A 340 0.61 22.35 -20.21
N ASP A 341 -0.66 22.31 -19.81
CA ASP A 341 -1.16 22.41 -18.44
C ASP A 341 -2.50 21.69 -18.24
#